data_AF-A0A2A1ZQA6-F1
#
_entry.id   AF-A0A2A1ZQA6-F1
#
_cell.length_a   1.000
_cell.length_b   1.000
_cell.length_c   1.000
_cell.angle_alpha   90.00
_cell.angle_beta   90.00
_cell.angle_gamma   90.00
#
_symmetry.space_group_name_H-M   'P 1'
#
loop_
_entity.id
_entity.type
_entity.pdbx_description
1 polymer ?
#
loop_
_entity_poly.entity_id
_entity_poly.type
_entity_poly.pdbx_seq_one_letter_code
_entity_poly.pdbx_strand_id
1 'polypeptide(L)'
;MKKTTSLGELIANAISHGIGVLLSITALILLLVKANTTLEVISGLIFGISLIVLYLSSTLFHSFPEKLKTVYTVFQRFDHSSIFILIAGTYTPFLLLLVNNTQGYIMLALLWSFTLIGIIMKSIWISKFQLIHLAIYLIMGWSVLAVFNEVYNGLNQYFYFLLFGGISYTIGVAFYLARFKYSHFVWHIFVLGGSVFHFLCIYLSLY
;
A
#
# COMPACT_ATOMS: atom_id res chain seq x y z
N MET A 1 24.13 14.29 -13.50
CA MET A 1 23.97 14.99 -12.21
C MET A 1 22.77 14.41 -11.46
N LYS A 2 22.96 13.85 -10.26
CA LYS A 2 21.82 13.57 -9.35
C LYS A 2 21.20 14.93 -9.01
N LYS A 3 19.98 15.19 -9.48
CA LYS A 3 19.22 16.37 -9.05
C LYS A 3 19.01 16.21 -7.54
N THR A 4 19.56 17.12 -6.75
CA THR A 4 19.27 17.18 -5.31
C THR A 4 17.79 17.58 -5.17
N THR A 5 17.01 16.76 -4.46
CA THR A 5 15.59 17.03 -4.18
C THR A 5 15.47 18.39 -3.50
N SER A 6 14.61 19.27 -4.02
CA SER A 6 14.44 20.60 -3.43
C SER A 6 13.69 20.53 -2.10
N LEU A 7 13.86 21.53 -1.23
CA LEU A 7 13.12 21.61 0.05
C LEU A 7 11.60 21.55 -0.19
N GLY A 8 11.11 22.23 -1.23
CA GLY A 8 9.69 22.19 -1.59
C GLY A 8 9.19 20.80 -1.98
N GLU A 9 10.03 19.97 -2.64
CA GLU A 9 9.68 18.59 -2.96
C GLU A 9 9.67 17.70 -1.72
N LEU A 10 10.62 17.87 -0.79
CA LEU A 10 10.62 17.16 0.49
C LEU A 10 9.35 17.45 1.30
N ILE A 11 8.99 18.74 1.41
CA ILE A 11 7.77 19.18 2.10
C ILE A 11 6.52 18.60 1.42
N ALA A 12 6.43 18.69 0.09
CA ALA A 12 5.28 18.15 -0.65
C ALA A 12 5.12 16.65 -0.41
N ASN A 13 6.22 15.88 -0.50
CA ASN A 13 6.21 14.43 -0.29
C ASN A 13 5.82 14.06 1.15
N ALA A 14 6.34 14.77 2.15
CA ALA A 14 6.04 14.51 3.56
C ALA A 14 4.57 14.85 3.88
N ILE A 15 4.07 16.00 3.43
CA ILE A 15 2.69 16.43 3.70
C ILE A 15 1.68 15.50 3.00
N SER A 16 1.92 15.10 1.75
CA SER A 16 0.97 14.27 1.00
C SER A 16 0.69 12.94 1.71
N HIS A 17 1.72 12.27 2.22
CA HIS A 17 1.56 11.05 2.98
C HIS A 17 1.23 11.31 4.46
N GLY A 18 1.57 12.48 5.02
CA GLY A 18 1.10 12.89 6.34
C GLY A 18 -0.43 13.01 6.41
N ILE A 19 -1.06 13.53 5.36
CA ILE A 19 -2.52 13.50 5.18
C ILE A 19 -3.02 12.04 5.11
N GLY A 20 -2.29 11.19 4.39
CA GLY A 20 -2.55 9.75 4.33
C GLY A 20 -2.56 9.07 5.70
N VAL A 21 -1.70 9.47 6.65
CA VAL A 21 -1.72 8.95 8.03
C VAL A 21 -3.06 9.24 8.70
N LEU A 22 -3.52 10.49 8.63
CA LEU A 22 -4.79 10.89 9.24
C LEU A 22 -5.97 10.13 8.62
N LEU A 23 -6.02 10.05 7.29
CA LEU A 23 -7.03 9.28 6.58
C LEU A 23 -7.00 7.79 6.93
N SER A 24 -5.82 7.22 7.17
CA SER A 24 -5.66 5.81 7.54
C SER A 24 -6.15 5.52 8.95
N ILE A 25 -5.92 6.43 9.89
CA ILE A 25 -6.49 6.34 11.24
C ILE A 25 -8.01 6.43 11.18
N THR A 26 -8.55 7.36 10.40
CA THR A 26 -10.01 7.46 10.18
C THR A 26 -10.57 6.19 9.56
N ALA A 27 -9.93 5.66 8.50
CA ALA A 27 -10.33 4.43 7.85
C ALA A 27 -10.35 3.24 8.83
N LEU A 28 -9.31 3.09 9.65
CA LEU A 28 -9.24 2.04 10.68
C LEU A 28 -10.41 2.18 11.67
N ILE A 29 -10.63 3.38 12.22
CA ILE A 29 -11.73 3.62 13.17
C ILE A 29 -13.08 3.27 12.53
N LEU A 30 -13.33 3.72 11.30
CA LEU A 30 -14.59 3.44 10.60
C LEU A 30 -14.82 1.95 10.36
N LEU A 31 -13.78 1.20 9.98
CA LEU A 31 -13.87 -0.25 9.81
C LEU A 31 -14.18 -0.96 11.15
N LEU A 32 -13.52 -0.55 12.24
CA LEU A 32 -13.74 -1.15 13.55
C LEU A 32 -15.13 -0.85 14.13
N VAL A 33 -15.65 0.36 13.90
CA VAL A 33 -17.01 0.73 14.32
C VAL A 33 -18.07 -0.04 13.53
N LYS A 34 -17.82 -0.32 12.24
CA LYS A 34 -18.76 -1.05 11.39
C LYS A 34 -18.70 -2.56 11.57
N ALA A 35 -17.59 -3.10 12.08
CA ALA A 35 -17.38 -4.53 12.25
C ALA A 35 -18.39 -5.16 13.23
N ASN A 36 -19.05 -6.23 12.81
CA ASN A 36 -20.01 -7.02 13.59
C ASN A 36 -19.47 -8.40 13.98
N THR A 37 -18.39 -8.85 13.34
CA THR A 37 -17.78 -10.16 13.60
C THR A 37 -16.30 -10.04 13.97
N THR A 38 -15.77 -11.03 14.71
CA THR A 38 -14.34 -11.09 15.03
C THR A 38 -13.47 -11.10 13.77
N LEU A 39 -13.94 -11.74 12.69
CA LEU A 39 -13.20 -11.82 11.43
C LEU A 39 -13.15 -10.46 10.72
N GLU A 40 -14.23 -9.68 10.75
CA GLU A 40 -14.26 -8.29 10.29
C GLU A 40 -13.33 -7.40 11.11
N VAL A 41 -13.30 -7.56 12.44
CA VAL A 41 -12.35 -6.81 13.30
C VAL A 41 -10.90 -7.12 12.90
N ILE A 42 -10.53 -8.40 12.79
CA ILE A 42 -9.17 -8.81 12.42
C ILE A 42 -8.80 -8.29 11.03
N SER A 43 -9.69 -8.42 10.05
CA SER A 43 -9.46 -7.94 8.69
C SER A 43 -9.28 -6.43 8.64
N GLY A 44 -10.05 -5.70 9.44
CA GLY A 44 -10.03 -4.24 9.51
C GLY A 44 -8.77 -3.72 10.20
N LEU A 45 -8.34 -4.41 11.28
CA LEU A 45 -7.06 -4.14 11.93
C LEU A 45 -5.90 -4.32 10.97
N ILE A 46 -5.83 -5.44 10.25
CA ILE A 46 -4.72 -5.74 9.35
C ILE A 46 -4.64 -4.71 8.22
N PHE A 47 -5.77 -4.42 7.56
CA PHE A 47 -5.80 -3.43 6.49
C PHE A 47 -5.50 -2.02 7.01
N GLY A 48 -6.20 -1.56 8.05
CA GLY A 48 -6.04 -0.22 8.60
C GLY A 48 -4.65 0.05 9.18
N ILE A 49 -4.06 -0.91 9.90
CA ILE A 49 -2.69 -0.79 10.41
C ILE A 49 -1.68 -0.77 9.25
N SER A 50 -1.88 -1.57 8.20
CA SER A 50 -0.98 -1.56 7.04
C SER A 50 -0.95 -0.19 6.33
N LEU A 51 -2.09 0.49 6.23
CA LEU A 51 -2.19 1.85 5.72
C LEU A 51 -1.39 2.82 6.62
N ILE A 52 -1.62 2.77 7.95
CA ILE A 52 -0.90 3.63 8.91
C ILE A 52 0.61 3.41 8.80
N VAL A 53 1.07 2.16 8.75
CA VAL A 53 2.49 1.81 8.63
C VAL A 53 3.10 2.38 7.35
N LEU A 54 2.42 2.27 6.20
CA LEU A 54 2.88 2.86 4.95
C LEU A 54 3.02 4.37 5.04
N TYR A 55 1.92 5.05 5.33
CA TYR A 55 1.89 6.52 5.27
C TYR A 55 2.77 7.14 6.35
N LEU A 56 2.86 6.54 7.54
CA LEU A 56 3.74 7.03 8.59
C LEU A 56 5.21 6.82 8.23
N SER A 57 5.57 5.64 7.73
CA SER A 57 6.96 5.36 7.31
C SER A 57 7.41 6.33 6.22
N SER A 58 6.53 6.60 5.27
CA SER A 58 6.81 7.52 4.17
C SER A 58 6.90 8.98 4.61
N THR A 59 5.99 9.41 5.48
CA THR A 59 6.03 10.76 6.07
C THR A 59 7.35 10.99 6.80
N LEU A 60 7.75 10.03 7.64
CA LEU A 60 9.00 10.11 8.40
C LEU A 60 10.21 10.11 7.46
N PHE A 61 10.25 9.23 6.47
CA PHE A 61 11.35 9.17 5.50
C PHE A 61 11.56 10.51 4.79
N HIS A 62 10.49 11.14 4.30
CA HIS A 62 10.58 12.43 3.61
C HIS A 62 10.76 13.65 4.52
N SER A 63 10.56 13.48 5.83
CA SER A 63 10.81 14.53 6.83
C SER A 63 12.28 14.65 7.23
N PHE A 64 13.08 13.58 7.07
CA PHE A 64 14.49 13.60 7.43
C PHE A 64 15.40 13.94 6.24
N PRO A 65 16.33 14.90 6.39
CA PRO A 65 17.23 15.28 5.32
C PRO A 65 18.34 14.23 5.10
N GLU A 66 18.76 14.06 3.83
CA GLU A 66 19.80 13.10 3.43
C GLU A 66 21.14 13.24 4.19
N LYS A 67 21.42 14.44 4.75
CA LYS A 67 22.61 14.68 5.58
C LYS A 67 22.65 13.81 6.85
N LEU A 68 21.49 13.40 7.37
CA LEU A 68 21.37 12.47 8.51
C LEU A 68 21.42 11.02 8.01
N LYS A 69 22.56 10.62 7.43
CA LYS A 69 22.71 9.37 6.65
C LYS A 69 22.10 8.13 7.32
N THR A 70 22.39 7.90 8.61
CA THR A 70 21.88 6.73 9.35
C THR A 70 20.37 6.78 9.49
N VAL A 71 19.82 7.90 9.96
CA VAL A 71 18.39 8.12 10.16
C VAL A 71 17.65 7.98 8.82
N TYR A 72 18.14 8.67 7.79
CA TYR A 72 17.60 8.62 6.44
C TYR A 72 17.53 7.19 5.90
N THR A 73 18.62 6.43 6.03
CA THR A 73 18.70 5.04 5.52
C THR A 73 17.74 4.11 6.27
N VAL A 74 17.57 4.28 7.58
CA VAL A 74 16.64 3.48 8.38
C VAL A 74 15.20 3.75 7.97
N PHE A 75 14.78 5.01 7.87
CA PHE A 75 13.42 5.34 7.45
C PHE A 75 13.16 4.99 5.97
N GLN A 76 14.19 5.04 5.12
CA GLN A 76 14.08 4.54 3.75
C GLN A 76 13.75 3.03 3.69
N ARG A 77 14.32 2.23 4.61
CA ARG A 77 13.99 0.79 4.71
C ARG A 77 12.54 0.60 5.12
N PHE A 78 12.07 1.35 6.11
CA PHE A 78 10.67 1.27 6.55
C PHE A 78 9.70 1.68 5.45
N ASP A 79 9.95 2.81 4.79
CA ASP A 79 9.13 3.31 3.68
C ASP A 79 9.02 2.28 2.56
N HIS A 80 10.15 1.77 2.05
CA HIS A 80 10.12 0.78 0.97
C HIS A 80 9.53 -0.57 1.39
N SER A 81 9.77 -1.02 2.63
CA SER A 81 9.23 -2.28 3.15
C SER A 81 7.72 -2.20 3.36
N SER A 82 7.21 -1.05 3.77
CA SER A 82 5.80 -0.85 4.08
C SER A 82 4.87 -1.02 2.86
N ILE A 83 5.39 -0.85 1.63
CA ILE A 83 4.64 -1.14 0.40
C ILE A 83 4.23 -2.62 0.33
N PHE A 84 5.14 -3.54 0.70
CA PHE A 84 4.80 -4.97 0.76
C PHE A 84 3.68 -5.25 1.77
N ILE A 85 3.81 -4.64 2.96
CA ILE A 85 2.84 -4.78 4.05
C ILE A 85 1.47 -4.25 3.62
N LEU A 86 1.41 -3.09 2.96
CA LEU A 86 0.16 -2.54 2.46
C LEU A 86 -0.50 -3.45 1.43
N ILE A 87 0.27 -4.01 0.50
CA ILE A 87 -0.29 -4.91 -0.51
C ILE A 87 -0.94 -6.11 0.18
N ALA A 88 -0.21 -6.86 1.02
CA ALA A 88 -0.79 -8.00 1.74
C ALA A 88 -1.95 -7.61 2.68
N GLY A 89 -1.82 -6.46 3.35
CA GLY A 89 -2.86 -5.91 4.23
C GLY A 89 -4.15 -5.56 3.49
N THR A 90 -4.05 -5.03 2.27
CA THR A 90 -5.18 -4.74 1.38
C THR A 90 -5.90 -6.02 0.96
N TYR A 91 -5.17 -7.08 0.63
CA TYR A 91 -5.75 -8.35 0.21
C TYR A 91 -6.47 -9.09 1.35
N THR A 92 -6.02 -8.92 2.59
CA THR A 92 -6.53 -9.66 3.74
C THR A 92 -8.06 -9.63 3.89
N PRO A 93 -8.75 -8.47 3.90
CA PRO A 93 -10.21 -8.44 3.96
C PRO A 93 -10.90 -9.14 2.78
N PHE A 94 -10.38 -9.01 1.55
CA PHE A 94 -10.95 -9.74 0.40
C PHE A 94 -10.80 -11.25 0.55
N LEU A 95 -9.64 -11.73 0.99
CA LEU A 95 -9.38 -13.16 1.10
C LEU A 95 -10.09 -13.81 2.29
N LEU A 96 -10.21 -13.08 3.42
CA LEU A 96 -10.85 -13.59 4.63
C LEU A 96 -12.38 -13.43 4.62
N LEU A 97 -12.91 -12.30 4.15
CA LEU A 97 -14.35 -12.00 4.23
C LEU A 97 -15.12 -12.37 2.96
N LEU A 98 -14.51 -12.22 1.78
CA LEU A 98 -15.19 -12.44 0.50
C LEU A 98 -14.92 -13.83 -0.08
N VAL A 99 -13.65 -14.18 -0.29
CA VAL A 99 -13.26 -15.45 -0.92
C VAL A 99 -13.44 -16.61 0.05
N ASN A 100 -12.91 -16.47 1.28
CA ASN A 100 -13.11 -17.35 2.44
C ASN A 100 -13.15 -18.87 2.12
N ASN A 101 -12.20 -19.32 1.30
CA ASN A 101 -12.08 -20.71 0.87
C ASN A 101 -10.60 -21.10 0.78
N THR A 102 -10.32 -22.36 0.44
CA THR A 102 -8.94 -22.88 0.35
C THR A 102 -8.04 -22.05 -0.55
N GLN A 103 -8.52 -21.57 -1.69
CA GLN A 103 -7.73 -20.74 -2.61
C GLN A 103 -7.41 -19.38 -1.98
N GLY A 104 -8.39 -18.76 -1.31
CA GLY A 104 -8.21 -17.51 -0.57
C GLY A 104 -7.13 -17.63 0.51
N TYR A 105 -7.14 -18.71 1.29
CA TYR A 105 -6.14 -18.96 2.33
C TYR A 105 -4.74 -19.23 1.77
N ILE A 106 -4.63 -20.01 0.68
CA ILE A 106 -3.35 -20.23 -0.01
C ILE A 106 -2.77 -18.90 -0.50
N MET A 107 -3.60 -18.08 -1.16
CA MET A 107 -3.19 -16.79 -1.68
C MET A 107 -2.76 -15.83 -0.56
N LEU A 108 -3.48 -15.83 0.58
CA LEU A 108 -3.12 -15.04 1.75
C LEU A 108 -1.74 -15.44 2.29
N ALA A 109 -1.49 -16.74 2.43
CA ALA A 109 -0.20 -17.25 2.88
C ALA A 109 0.93 -16.86 1.91
N LEU A 110 0.70 -16.93 0.60
CA LEU A 110 1.67 -16.53 -0.41
C LEU A 110 1.99 -15.02 -0.33
N LEU A 111 0.98 -14.17 -0.23
CA LEU A 111 1.17 -12.71 -0.13
C LEU A 111 1.95 -12.30 1.12
N TRP A 112 1.65 -12.89 2.28
CA TRP A 112 2.41 -12.64 3.50
C TRP A 112 3.82 -13.23 3.46
N SER A 113 4.02 -14.36 2.78
CA SER A 113 5.35 -14.93 2.54
C SER A 113 6.20 -14.01 1.65
N PHE A 114 5.63 -13.52 0.55
CA PHE A 114 6.30 -12.53 -0.31
C PHE A 114 6.56 -11.21 0.43
N THR A 115 5.67 -10.82 1.34
CA THR A 115 5.87 -9.64 2.20
C THR A 115 7.09 -9.82 3.09
N LEU A 116 7.21 -10.97 3.76
CA LEU A 116 8.38 -11.26 4.60
C LEU A 116 9.68 -11.26 3.79
N ILE A 117 9.68 -11.93 2.63
CA ILE A 117 10.84 -11.95 1.72
C ILE A 117 11.18 -10.53 1.26
N GLY A 118 10.18 -9.74 0.86
CA GLY A 118 10.33 -8.35 0.41
C GLY A 118 10.93 -7.44 1.49
N ILE A 119 10.50 -7.58 2.74
CA ILE A 119 11.05 -6.86 3.89
C ILE A 119 12.52 -7.23 4.12
N ILE A 120 12.86 -8.52 4.06
CA ILE A 120 14.25 -9.00 4.21
C ILE A 120 15.12 -8.41 3.08
N MET A 121 14.65 -8.50 1.83
CA MET A 121 15.35 -7.96 0.67
C MET A 121 15.58 -6.46 0.80
N LYS A 122 14.57 -5.68 1.20
CA LYS A 122 14.70 -4.23 1.39
C LYS A 122 15.56 -3.83 2.57
N SER A 123 15.61 -4.67 3.61
CA SER A 123 16.47 -4.46 4.77
C SER A 123 17.95 -4.61 4.42
N ILE A 124 18.30 -5.48 3.47
CA ILE A 124 19.69 -5.73 3.04
C ILE A 124 20.05 -4.88 1.81
N TRP A 125 19.17 -4.82 0.81
CA TRP A 125 19.40 -4.25 -0.52
C TRP A 125 18.39 -3.15 -0.89
N ILE A 126 18.44 -2.02 -0.18
CA ILE A 126 17.49 -0.91 -0.36
C ILE A 126 17.46 -0.38 -1.81
N SER A 127 18.64 -0.08 -2.35
CA SER A 127 18.84 0.63 -3.62
C SER A 127 19.24 -0.29 -4.78
N LYS A 128 19.70 -1.50 -4.47
CA LYS A 128 20.00 -2.53 -5.48
C LYS A 128 18.68 -3.16 -5.94
N PHE A 129 18.55 -3.46 -7.23
CA PHE A 129 17.37 -4.14 -7.79
C PHE A 129 16.04 -3.37 -7.68
N GLN A 130 16.07 -2.03 -7.79
CA GLN A 130 14.86 -1.20 -7.73
C GLN A 130 13.74 -1.68 -8.68
N LEU A 131 14.10 -2.07 -9.91
CA LEU A 131 13.14 -2.60 -10.90
C LEU A 131 12.57 -3.97 -10.52
N ILE A 132 13.35 -4.83 -9.86
CA ILE A 132 12.87 -6.15 -9.41
C ILE A 132 11.85 -5.96 -8.29
N HIS A 133 12.13 -5.10 -7.31
CA HIS A 133 11.18 -4.80 -6.24
C HIS A 133 9.86 -4.25 -6.81
N LEU A 134 9.95 -3.35 -7.79
CA LEU A 134 8.78 -2.79 -8.46
C LEU A 134 7.97 -3.84 -9.21
N ALA A 135 8.64 -4.77 -9.89
CA ALA A 135 7.99 -5.90 -10.55
C ALA A 135 7.27 -6.80 -9.52
N ILE A 136 7.91 -7.10 -8.39
CA ILE A 136 7.28 -7.89 -7.33
C ILE A 136 6.03 -7.17 -6.78
N TYR A 137 6.09 -5.85 -6.55
CA TYR A 137 4.92 -5.08 -6.12
C TYR A 137 3.76 -5.19 -7.10
N LEU A 138 4.02 -5.10 -8.40
CA LEU A 138 2.98 -5.20 -9.42
C LEU A 138 2.43 -6.63 -9.55
N ILE A 139 3.28 -7.65 -9.49
CA ILE A 139 2.87 -9.06 -9.51
C ILE A 139 1.97 -9.35 -8.30
N MET A 140 2.37 -8.94 -7.10
CA MET A 140 1.54 -9.07 -5.91
C MET A 140 0.25 -8.26 -6.05
N GLY A 141 0.34 -7.01 -6.53
CA GLY A 141 -0.80 -6.10 -6.71
C GLY A 141 -1.87 -6.62 -7.65
N TRP A 142 -1.50 -7.34 -8.71
CA TRP A 142 -2.43 -7.92 -9.70
C TRP A 142 -2.75 -9.40 -9.46
N SER A 143 -2.25 -9.99 -8.37
CA SER A 143 -2.50 -11.40 -8.05
C SER A 143 -3.98 -11.74 -7.79
N VAL A 144 -4.84 -10.74 -7.56
CA VAL A 144 -6.31 -10.87 -7.46
C VAL A 144 -6.91 -11.57 -8.67
N LEU A 145 -6.26 -11.50 -9.82
CA LEU A 145 -6.69 -12.21 -11.03
C LEU A 145 -6.76 -13.74 -10.83
N ALA A 146 -6.00 -14.30 -9.88
CA ALA A 146 -6.06 -15.73 -9.54
C ALA A 146 -7.37 -16.13 -8.84
N VAL A 147 -8.07 -15.18 -8.22
CA VAL A 147 -9.37 -15.36 -7.52
C VAL A 147 -10.42 -14.41 -8.11
N PHE A 148 -10.31 -14.11 -9.41
CA PHE A 148 -11.11 -13.09 -10.08
C PHE A 148 -12.61 -13.38 -10.01
N ASN A 149 -13.01 -14.65 -10.21
CA ASN A 149 -14.42 -15.01 -10.28
C ASN A 149 -15.12 -14.77 -8.94
N GLU A 150 -14.51 -15.19 -7.84
CA GLU A 150 -15.00 -14.99 -6.48
C GLU A 150 -15.09 -13.50 -6.16
N VAL A 151 -14.05 -12.74 -6.52
CA VAL A 151 -13.99 -11.30 -6.25
C VAL A 151 -15.00 -10.51 -7.08
N TYR A 152 -15.10 -10.77 -8.38
CA TYR A 152 -16.00 -10.05 -9.28
C TYR A 152 -17.47 -10.32 -8.91
N ASN A 153 -17.83 -11.58 -8.70
CA ASN A 153 -19.20 -11.96 -8.34
C ASN A 153 -19.57 -11.49 -6.92
N GLY A 154 -18.61 -11.47 -6.00
CA GLY A 154 -18.83 -11.04 -4.62
C GLY A 154 -18.96 -9.52 -4.46
N LEU A 155 -18.26 -8.73 -5.29
CA LEU A 155 -18.25 -7.27 -5.16
C LEU A 155 -19.34 -6.56 -5.99
N ASN A 156 -19.87 -7.18 -7.04
CA ASN A 156 -20.84 -6.55 -7.95
C ASN A 156 -20.35 -5.15 -8.41
N GLN A 157 -21.16 -4.10 -8.23
CA GLN A 157 -20.80 -2.73 -8.61
C GLN A 157 -19.60 -2.17 -7.83
N TYR A 158 -19.29 -2.68 -6.64
CA TYR A 158 -18.15 -2.23 -5.85
C TYR A 158 -16.81 -2.71 -6.42
N PHE A 159 -16.83 -3.65 -7.37
CA PHE A 159 -15.65 -4.10 -8.10
C PHE A 159 -14.92 -2.93 -8.80
N TYR A 160 -15.66 -1.91 -9.27
CA TYR A 160 -15.04 -0.76 -9.92
C TYR A 160 -14.10 0.02 -9.00
N PHE A 161 -14.38 0.07 -7.69
CA PHE A 161 -13.46 0.66 -6.72
C PHE A 161 -12.16 -0.16 -6.63
N LEU A 162 -12.23 -1.49 -6.59
CA LEU A 162 -11.04 -2.34 -6.64
C LEU A 162 -10.24 -2.13 -7.93
N LEU A 163 -10.93 -2.11 -9.08
CA LEU A 163 -10.30 -1.91 -10.39
C LEU A 163 -9.61 -0.55 -10.49
N PHE A 164 -10.30 0.53 -10.16
CA PHE A 164 -9.72 1.88 -10.20
C PHE A 164 -8.61 2.06 -9.17
N GLY A 165 -8.67 1.39 -8.02
CA GLY A 165 -7.58 1.35 -7.06
C GLY A 165 -6.31 0.69 -7.62
N GLY A 166 -6.45 -0.49 -8.24
CA GLY A 166 -5.35 -1.20 -8.90
C GLY A 166 -4.74 -0.43 -10.08
N ILE A 167 -5.59 0.23 -10.89
CA ILE A 167 -5.16 1.12 -11.97
C ILE A 167 -4.42 2.34 -11.41
N SER A 168 -4.92 2.96 -10.33
CA SER A 168 -4.28 4.11 -9.68
C SER A 168 -2.85 3.78 -9.25
N TYR A 169 -2.66 2.64 -8.57
CA TYR A 169 -1.32 2.18 -8.20
C TYR A 169 -0.42 1.95 -9.42
N THR A 170 -0.95 1.32 -10.47
CA THR A 170 -0.19 1.00 -11.68
C THR A 170 0.23 2.26 -12.43
N ILE A 171 -0.68 3.22 -12.62
CA ILE A 171 -0.37 4.52 -13.25
C ILE A 171 0.64 5.29 -12.42
N GLY A 172 0.49 5.26 -11.08
CA GLY A 172 1.45 5.85 -10.18
C GLY A 172 2.89 5.42 -10.50
N VAL A 173 3.12 4.15 -10.85
CA VAL A 173 4.47 3.62 -11.06
C VAL A 173 5.19 4.39 -12.18
N ALA A 174 4.45 4.85 -13.19
CA ALA A 174 5.01 5.70 -14.23
C ALA A 174 5.57 7.02 -13.66
N PHE A 175 4.86 7.64 -12.71
CA PHE A 175 5.31 8.86 -12.03
C PHE A 175 6.47 8.62 -11.06
N TYR A 176 6.52 7.46 -10.41
CA TYR A 176 7.66 7.04 -9.60
C TYR A 176 8.96 6.95 -10.42
N LEU A 177 8.86 6.44 -11.66
CA LEU A 177 10.00 6.32 -12.58
C LEU A 177 10.32 7.63 -13.31
N ALA A 178 9.35 8.54 -13.42
CA ALA A 178 9.49 9.82 -14.10
C ALA A 178 10.52 10.75 -13.43
N ARG A 179 11.15 11.60 -14.23
CA ARG A 179 12.28 12.46 -13.83
C ARG A 179 11.99 13.96 -13.96
N PHE A 180 10.78 14.40 -13.59
CA PHE A 180 10.41 15.82 -13.55
C PHE A 180 10.20 16.31 -12.10
N LYS A 181 10.20 17.64 -11.89
CA LYS A 181 10.04 18.24 -10.56
C LYS A 181 8.69 17.84 -9.97
N TYR A 182 8.64 17.38 -8.72
CA TYR A 182 7.44 16.83 -8.07
C TYR A 182 6.89 15.50 -8.63
N SER A 183 7.63 14.77 -9.47
CA SER A 183 7.13 13.46 -9.95
C SER A 183 6.84 12.47 -8.82
N HIS A 184 7.65 12.49 -7.76
CA HIS A 184 7.44 11.65 -6.58
C HIS A 184 6.21 12.05 -5.75
N PHE A 185 5.91 13.36 -5.67
CA PHE A 185 4.69 13.84 -5.04
C PHE A 185 3.46 13.38 -5.82
N VAL A 186 3.50 13.43 -7.16
CA VAL A 186 2.41 12.91 -8.00
C VAL A 186 2.23 11.40 -7.76
N TRP A 187 3.31 10.64 -7.65
CA TRP A 187 3.26 9.23 -7.23
C TRP A 187 2.52 9.04 -5.89
N HIS A 188 2.80 9.88 -4.88
CA HIS A 188 2.08 9.83 -3.59
C HIS A 188 0.58 10.04 -3.73
N ILE A 189 0.15 10.95 -4.61
CA ILE A 189 -1.28 11.19 -4.86
C ILE A 189 -1.94 9.96 -5.49
N PHE A 190 -1.27 9.26 -6.41
CA PHE A 190 -1.79 8.01 -6.98
C PHE A 190 -1.85 6.85 -5.97
N VAL A 191 -0.85 6.75 -5.08
CA VAL A 191 -0.85 5.77 -3.97
C VAL A 191 -2.02 6.04 -3.03
N LEU A 192 -2.22 7.31 -2.66
CA LEU A 192 -3.33 7.73 -1.79
C LEU A 192 -4.69 7.50 -2.44
N GLY A 193 -4.86 7.86 -3.70
CA GLY A 193 -6.08 7.57 -4.47
C GLY A 193 -6.38 6.08 -4.54
N GLY A 194 -5.35 5.25 -4.78
CA GLY A 194 -5.47 3.79 -4.77
C GLY A 194 -5.96 3.25 -3.42
N SER A 195 -5.38 3.73 -2.33
CA SER A 195 -5.80 3.37 -0.96
C SER A 195 -7.23 3.80 -0.65
N VAL A 196 -7.64 5.01 -1.06
CA VAL A 196 -9.02 5.49 -0.88
C VAL A 196 -10.00 4.61 -1.64
N PHE A 197 -9.72 4.26 -2.90
CA PHE A 197 -10.58 3.36 -3.66
C PHE A 197 -10.68 1.97 -3.02
N HIS A 198 -9.57 1.38 -2.58
CA HIS A 198 -9.60 0.10 -1.89
C HIS A 198 -10.35 0.16 -0.56
N PHE A 199 -10.16 1.24 0.21
CA PHE A 199 -10.94 1.47 1.44
C PHE A 199 -12.44 1.55 1.15
N LEU A 200 -12.85 2.33 0.14
CA LEU A 200 -14.26 2.45 -0.25
C LEU A 200 -14.84 1.10 -0.70
N CYS A 201 -14.07 0.31 -1.45
CA CYS A 201 -14.46 -1.04 -1.83
C CYS A 201 -14.74 -1.88 -0.58
N ILE A 202 -13.75 -2.03 0.30
CA ILE A 202 -13.84 -2.85 1.52
C ILE A 202 -14.98 -2.37 2.42
N TYR A 203 -15.04 -1.07 2.70
CA TYR A 203 -15.99 -0.47 3.63
C TYR A 203 -17.45 -0.55 3.15
N LEU A 204 -17.69 -0.47 1.83
CA LEU A 204 -19.05 -0.48 1.29
C LEU A 204 -19.55 -1.88 0.94
N SER A 205 -18.67 -2.85 0.72
CA SER A 205 -19.06 -4.19 0.25
C SER A 205 -18.82 -5.33 1.24
N LEU A 206 -17.86 -5.21 2.18
CA LEU A 206 -17.45 -6.32 3.06
C LEU A 206 -17.82 -6.12 4.53
N TYR A 207 -18.21 -4.91 4.91
CA TYR A 207 -18.69 -4.50 6.23
C TYR A 207 -20.07 -3.89 6.06
#